data_AF-A0A3N1XUM7-F1
#
_entry.id   AF-A0A3N1XUM7-F1
#
_cell.length_a   1.000
_cell.length_b   1.000
_cell.length_c   1.000
_cell.angle_alpha   90.00
_cell.angle_beta   90.00
_cell.angle_gamma   90.00
#
_symmetry.space_group_name_H-M   'P 1'
#
loop_
_entity.id
_entity.type
_entity.pdbx_description
1 polymer ?
#
loop_
_entity_poly.entity_id
_entity_poly.type
_entity_poly.pdbx_seq_one_letter_code
_entity_poly.pdbx_strand_id
1 'polypeptide(L)'
;MVTSGLEAAISGELAPYGATFTPAAAQVRIPAVLSSLFGSIDGHPLRFDFHGPERVAGDAYVVLIFDLRTKNEIGNASSSVDFAQALGHVDWPNALGALTH
;
A
#
# COMPACT_ATOMS: atom_id res chain seq x y z
N MET A 1 -2.98 -2.05 -17.28
CA MET A 1 -3.61 -0.77 -16.90
C MET A 1 -4.10 -0.92 -15.45
N VAL A 2 -3.20 -0.86 -14.44
CA VAL A 2 -3.59 -1.17 -13.03
C VAL A 2 -2.81 -0.34 -11.99
N THR A 3 -1.51 -0.10 -12.20
CA THR A 3 -0.66 0.59 -11.20
C THR A 3 -0.98 2.07 -11.03
N SER A 4 -1.30 2.80 -12.12
CA SER A 4 -1.64 4.22 -12.03
C SER A 4 -2.91 4.51 -11.23
N GLY A 5 -3.85 3.56 -11.16
CA GLY A 5 -5.07 3.71 -10.34
C GLY A 5 -4.80 3.54 -8.85
N LEU A 6 -3.91 2.61 -8.48
CA LEU A 6 -3.51 2.36 -7.10
C LEU A 6 -2.63 3.49 -6.55
N GLU A 7 -1.72 4.03 -7.35
CA GLU A 7 -0.91 5.20 -6.97
C GLU A 7 -1.78 6.43 -6.67
N ALA A 8 -2.81 6.66 -7.49
CA ALA A 8 -3.78 7.73 -7.27
C ALA A 8 -4.63 7.50 -6.01
N ALA A 9 -5.06 6.26 -5.76
CA ALA A 9 -5.79 5.91 -4.55
C ALA A 9 -4.96 6.15 -3.28
N ILE A 10 -3.69 5.70 -3.26
CA ILE A 10 -2.76 5.98 -2.15
C ILE A 10 -2.62 7.49 -1.92
N SER A 11 -2.43 8.26 -2.99
CA SER A 11 -2.31 9.72 -2.89
C SER A 11 -3.58 10.36 -2.33
N GLY A 12 -4.75 9.85 -2.69
CA GLY A 12 -6.05 10.29 -2.17
C GLY A 12 -6.20 10.04 -0.67
N GLU A 13 -5.79 8.86 -0.19
CA GLU A 13 -5.83 8.52 1.24
C GLU A 13 -4.86 9.36 2.09
N LEU A 14 -3.73 9.79 1.52
CA LEU A 14 -2.72 10.58 2.23
C LEU A 14 -3.02 12.08 2.29
N ALA A 15 -3.80 12.60 1.33
CA ALA A 15 -4.09 14.02 1.22
C ALA A 15 -4.68 14.65 2.50
N PRO A 16 -5.62 14.00 3.24
CA PRO A 16 -6.13 14.53 4.52
C PRO A 16 -5.07 14.68 5.62
N TYR A 17 -3.95 13.94 5.52
CA TYR A 17 -2.86 13.96 6.50
C TYR A 17 -1.70 14.88 6.08
N GLY A 18 -1.79 15.53 4.92
CA GLY A 18 -0.72 16.38 4.38
C GLY A 18 0.53 15.61 3.93
N ALA A 19 0.44 14.29 3.79
CA ALA A 19 1.53 13.43 3.38
C ALA A 19 1.56 13.23 1.86
N THR A 20 2.74 13.09 1.26
CA THR A 20 2.91 12.95 -0.19
C THR A 20 3.52 11.60 -0.56
N PHE A 21 2.80 10.82 -1.38
CA PHE A 21 3.36 9.61 -1.99
C PHE A 21 4.08 9.92 -3.30
N THR A 22 5.33 9.47 -3.42
CA THR A 22 6.13 9.53 -4.65
C THR A 22 6.41 8.12 -5.16
N PRO A 23 5.85 7.71 -6.31
CA PRO A 23 6.07 6.36 -6.84
C PRO A 23 7.52 6.20 -7.35
N ALA A 24 8.04 4.98 -7.23
CA ALA A 24 9.34 4.58 -7.76
C ALA A 24 9.17 3.67 -8.98
N ALA A 25 10.10 3.77 -9.95
CA ALA A 25 10.03 3.04 -11.22
C ALA A 25 10.23 1.51 -11.10
N ALA A 26 10.68 1.01 -9.95
CA ALA A 26 11.00 -0.41 -9.79
C ALA A 26 9.75 -1.23 -9.47
N GLN A 27 9.35 -2.11 -10.40
CA GLN A 27 8.32 -3.12 -10.18
C GLN A 27 9.01 -4.49 -10.12
N VAL A 28 9.52 -4.86 -8.95
CA VAL A 28 9.96 -6.24 -8.74
C VAL A 28 8.72 -7.12 -8.66
N ARG A 29 8.59 -8.08 -9.56
CA ARG A 29 7.51 -9.06 -9.49
C ARG A 29 7.75 -9.98 -8.28
N ILE A 30 6.92 -9.86 -7.25
CA ILE A 30 6.95 -10.74 -6.09
C ILE A 30 6.01 -11.92 -6.36
N PRO A 31 6.50 -13.18 -6.38
CA PRO A 31 5.63 -14.33 -6.51
C PRO A 31 4.56 -14.36 -5.40
N ALA A 32 3.31 -14.67 -5.74
CA ALA A 32 2.14 -14.69 -4.85
C ALA A 32 1.51 -13.34 -4.45
N VAL A 33 2.14 -12.21 -4.81
CA VAL A 33 1.53 -10.89 -4.70
C VAL A 33 0.93 -10.54 -6.07
N LEU A 34 -0.29 -10.02 -6.10
CA LEU A 34 -0.94 -9.61 -7.35
C LEU A 34 -0.21 -8.40 -7.96
N SER A 35 0.15 -7.43 -7.11
CA SER A 35 0.96 -6.28 -7.49
C SER A 35 1.73 -5.74 -6.30
N SER A 36 2.95 -5.26 -6.54
CA SER A 36 3.70 -4.49 -5.54
C SER A 36 4.00 -3.11 -6.10
N LEU A 37 3.74 -2.07 -5.30
CA LEU A 37 4.13 -0.70 -5.59
C LEU A 37 5.25 -0.28 -4.65
N PHE A 38 6.28 0.33 -5.23
CA PHE A 38 7.41 0.89 -4.50
C PHE A 38 7.36 2.41 -4.59
N GLY A 39 7.79 3.10 -3.55
CA GLY A 39 7.81 4.56 -3.53
C GLY A 39 8.30 5.11 -2.20
N SER A 40 7.98 6.37 -1.94
CA SER A 40 8.21 7.03 -0.66
C SER A 40 6.98 7.81 -0.19
N ILE A 41 6.77 7.89 1.12
CA ILE A 41 5.86 8.86 1.75
C ILE A 41 6.74 9.86 2.48
N ASP A 42 6.68 11.13 2.10
CA ASP A 42 7.50 12.22 2.66
C ASP A 42 9.00 11.90 2.74
N GLY A 43 9.50 11.15 1.74
CA GLY A 43 10.90 10.74 1.65
C GLY A 43 11.25 9.43 2.37
N HIS A 44 10.33 8.84 3.14
CA HIS A 44 10.51 7.53 3.77
C HIS A 44 10.19 6.42 2.76
N PRO A 45 11.14 5.54 2.40
CA PRO A 45 10.93 4.52 1.37
C PRO A 45 10.04 3.38 1.88
N LEU A 46 9.06 2.99 1.07
CA LEU A 46 8.10 1.94 1.42
C LEU A 46 7.74 1.06 0.22
N ARG A 47 7.09 -0.06 0.55
CA ARG A 47 6.49 -0.99 -0.40
C ARG A 47 5.04 -1.28 0.01
N PHE A 48 4.13 -1.19 -0.94
CA PHE A 48 2.77 -1.71 -0.83
C PHE A 48 2.69 -3.05 -1.54
N ASP A 49 2.19 -4.09 -0.86
CA ASP A 49 1.85 -5.37 -1.47
C ASP A 49 0.33 -5.52 -1.53
N PHE A 50 -0.18 -5.78 -2.73
CA PHE A 50 -1.59 -5.97 -3.02
C PHE A 50 -1.86 -7.45 -3.29
N HIS A 51 -2.67 -8.08 -2.44
CA HIS A 51 -3.08 -9.47 -2.59
C HIS A 51 -4.57 -9.52 -2.93
N GLY A 52 -4.95 -10.31 -3.93
CA GLY A 52 -6.34 -10.44 -4.37
C GLY A 52 -6.70 -11.86 -4.80
N PRO A 53 -7.94 -12.08 -5.26
CA PRO A 53 -8.53 -13.41 -5.46
C PRO A 53 -7.90 -14.29 -6.56
N GLU A 54 -6.76 -13.92 -7.16
CA GLU A 54 -6.01 -14.84 -8.02
C GLU A 54 -5.48 -16.09 -7.28
N ARG A 55 -5.44 -16.10 -5.93
CA ARG A 55 -4.82 -17.20 -5.15
C ARG A 55 -5.52 -17.68 -3.88
N VAL A 56 -6.61 -17.06 -3.40
CA VAL A 56 -7.21 -17.45 -2.12
C VAL A 56 -8.72 -17.59 -2.26
N ALA A 57 -9.24 -18.77 -1.92
CA ALA A 57 -10.66 -18.97 -1.73
C ALA A 57 -11.13 -18.16 -0.52
N GLY A 58 -12.06 -17.22 -0.73
CA GLY A 58 -12.46 -16.21 0.25
C GLY A 58 -12.10 -14.82 -0.25
N ASP A 59 -13.05 -14.17 -0.93
CA ASP A 59 -12.92 -12.95 -1.75
C ASP A 59 -12.44 -11.73 -0.94
N ALA A 60 -11.13 -11.60 -0.72
CA ALA A 60 -10.55 -10.45 -0.04
C ALA A 60 -9.42 -9.81 -0.85
N TYR A 61 -9.49 -8.49 -0.94
CA TYR A 61 -8.45 -7.58 -1.39
C TYR A 61 -7.68 -7.12 -0.15
N VAL A 62 -6.42 -7.51 -0.03
CA VAL A 62 -5.56 -7.19 1.11
C VAL A 62 -4.45 -6.26 0.66
N VAL A 63 -4.17 -5.24 1.46
CA VAL A 63 -3.04 -4.32 1.30
C VAL A 63 -2.13 -4.47 2.50
N LEU A 64 -0.83 -4.66 2.25
CA LEU A 64 0.22 -4.64 3.27
C LEU A 64 1.21 -3.52 2.95
N ILE A 65 1.65 -2.78 3.95
CA ILE A 65 2.56 -1.63 3.82
C ILE A 65 3.82 -1.91 4.65
N PHE A 66 4.98 -1.82 4.01
CA PHE A 66 6.27 -2.08 4.63
C PHE A 66 7.18 -0.86 4.55
N ASP A 67 7.78 -0.47 5.67
CA ASP A 67 8.90 0.47 5.67
C ASP A 67 10.17 -0.27 5.24
N LEU A 68 10.79 0.19 4.16
CA LEU A 68 11.98 -0.47 3.60
C LEU A 68 13.26 -0.19 4.40
N ARG A 69 13.28 0.82 5.28
CA ARG A 69 14.41 1.11 6.18
C ARG A 69 14.47 0.08 7.30
N THR A 70 13.33 -0.18 7.94
CA THR A 70 13.22 -1.06 9.11
C THR A 70 12.87 -2.50 8.73
N LYS A 71 12.35 -2.71 7.50
CA LYS A 71 11.82 -3.98 6.99
C LYS A 71 10.60 -4.48 7.77
N ASN A 72 9.94 -3.61 8.51
CA ASN A 72 8.74 -3.92 9.28
C ASN A 72 7.47 -3.60 8.47
N GLU A 73 6.42 -4.38 8.72
CA GLU A 73 5.06 -4.00 8.32
C GLU A 73 4.58 -2.85 9.22
N ILE A 74 4.08 -1.79 8.61
CA ILE A 74 3.60 -0.57 9.29
C ILE A 74 2.10 -0.34 9.10
N GLY A 75 1.45 -1.13 8.24
CA GLY A 75 0.02 -1.06 8.01
C GLY A 75 -0.49 -2.25 7.23
N ASN A 76 -1.69 -2.69 7.55
CA ASN A 76 -2.44 -3.64 6.76
C ASN A 76 -3.92 -3.30 6.78
N ALA A 77 -4.63 -3.72 5.75
CA ALA A 77 -6.09 -3.64 5.69
C ALA A 77 -6.63 -4.59 4.64
N SER A 78 -7.93 -4.86 4.72
CA SER A 78 -8.63 -5.68 3.72
C SER A 78 -10.03 -5.17 3.42
N SER A 79 -10.54 -5.55 2.24
CA SER A 79 -11.91 -5.31 1.81
C SER A 79 -12.37 -6.48 0.94
N SER A 80 -13.67 -6.77 0.91
CA SER A 80 -14.27 -7.74 -0.01
C SER A 80 -14.65 -7.14 -1.36
N VAL A 81 -14.45 -5.83 -1.56
CA VAL A 81 -14.93 -5.10 -2.74
C VAL A 81 -13.80 -4.82 -3.73
N ASP A 82 -12.79 -4.06 -3.31
CA ASP A 82 -11.61 -3.73 -4.12
C ASP A 82 -10.45 -3.21 -3.25
N PHE A 83 -9.32 -2.89 -3.90
CA PHE A 83 -8.14 -2.32 -3.23
C PHE A 83 -8.31 -0.87 -2.77
N ALA A 84 -9.16 -0.07 -3.41
CA ALA A 84 -9.38 1.31 -2.99
C ALA A 84 -10.11 1.34 -1.64
N GLN A 85 -11.12 0.50 -1.48
CA GLN A 85 -11.80 0.35 -0.19
C GLN A 85 -10.90 -0.32 0.86
N ALA A 86 -10.04 -1.26 0.47
CA ALA A 86 -9.04 -1.81 1.39
C ALA A 86 -8.07 -0.71 1.89
N LEU A 87 -7.58 0.16 0.99
CA LEU A 87 -6.75 1.31 1.37
C LEU A 87 -7.48 2.27 2.32
N GLY A 88 -8.78 2.50 2.13
CA GLY A 88 -9.62 3.31 3.04
C GLY A 88 -9.83 2.71 4.43
N HIS A 89 -9.48 1.43 4.64
CA HIS A 89 -9.52 0.78 5.95
C HIS A 89 -8.16 0.78 6.67
N VAL A 90 -7.09 1.28 6.04
CA VAL A 90 -5.77 1.39 6.68
C VAL A 90 -5.84 2.43 7.80
N ASP A 91 -5.26 2.10 8.97
CA ASP A 91 -4.99 3.07 10.04
C ASP A 91 -3.82 3.98 9.63
N TRP A 92 -4.10 4.95 8.76
CA TRP A 92 -3.12 5.89 8.24
C TRP A 92 -2.42 6.72 9.31
N PRO A 93 -3.10 7.25 10.36
CA PRO A 93 -2.41 7.92 11.45
C PRO A 93 -1.32 7.06 12.10
N ASN A 94 -1.60 5.78 12.37
CA ASN A 94 -0.61 4.88 12.94
C ASN A 94 0.51 4.52 11.94
N ALA A 95 0.16 4.24 10.68
CA ALA A 95 1.14 3.94 9.64
C ALA A 95 2.10 5.10 9.39
N LEU A 96 1.59 6.34 9.34
CA LEU A 96 2.39 7.55 9.20
C LEU A 96 3.23 7.81 10.46
N GLY A 97 2.67 7.60 11.65
CA GLY A 97 3.41 7.67 12.92
C GLY A 97 4.64 6.74 12.92
N ALA A 98 4.47 5.50 12.44
CA ALA A 98 5.55 4.53 12.33
C ALA A 98 6.69 4.95 11.39
N LEU A 99 6.45 5.85 10.42
CA LEU A 99 7.50 6.35 9.52
C LEU A 99 8.39 7.42 10.18
N THR A 100 7.87 8.13 11.17
CA THR A 100 8.57 9.23 11.85
C THR A 100 9.49 8.81 13.00
N HIS A 101 9.46 7.53 13.38
CA HIS A 101 10.30 6.91 14.39
C HIS A 101 11.39 6.03 13.78
#